data_AF-A0A934VAB2-F1
#
_entry.id   AF-A0A934VAB2-F1
#
_cell.length_a   1.000
_cell.length_b   1.000
_cell.length_c   1.000
_cell.angle_alpha   90.00
_cell.angle_beta   90.00
_cell.angle_gamma   90.00
#
_symmetry.space_group_name_H-M   'P 1'
#
loop_
_entity.id
_entity.type
_entity.pdbx_description
1 polymer ?
#
loop_
_entity_poly.entity_id
_entity_poly.type
_entity_poly.pdbx_seq_one_letter_code
_entity_poly.pdbx_strand_id
1 'polypeptide(L)'
;MKKHLFLMGCAAGLLAAPAIAQDHEHTKLGEQMESMDDAFKGFRRETDAAKGAAQAREAQTATLKATAEIPALIKEMPEGPDKAKASAEYRKQMGKVFVTLCEVEEAFLAGKIEDVAKLVETLKEQKKAGHQKFIKEEE
;
A
#
# COMPACT_ATOMS: atom_id res chain seq x y z
N MET A 1 -15.18 -39.09 -56.37
CA MET A 1 -13.81 -39.44 -56.82
C MET A 1 -12.81 -38.74 -55.92
N LYS A 2 -11.82 -39.50 -55.44
CA LYS A 2 -10.70 -39.10 -54.58
C LYS A 2 -10.06 -37.77 -55.00
N LYS A 3 -9.64 -36.98 -54.00
CA LYS A 3 -8.24 -36.54 -53.82
C LYS A 3 -8.03 -35.97 -52.41
N HIS A 4 -7.22 -36.69 -51.63
CA HIS A 4 -6.57 -36.24 -50.40
C HIS A 4 -5.33 -35.39 -50.73
N LEU A 5 -4.70 -34.85 -49.67
CA LEU A 5 -3.54 -33.94 -49.54
C LEU A 5 -3.94 -32.47 -49.50
N PHE A 6 -3.54 -31.65 -48.53
CA PHE A 6 -2.25 -31.63 -47.84
C PHE A 6 -2.38 -30.98 -46.45
N LEU A 7 -1.62 -31.52 -45.49
CA LEU A 7 -1.33 -30.96 -44.17
C LEU A 7 -0.80 -29.52 -44.29
N MET A 8 -1.36 -28.58 -43.53
CA MET A 8 -0.60 -27.42 -43.08
C MET A 8 -1.02 -27.11 -41.64
N GLY A 9 -0.11 -27.41 -40.71
CA GLY A 9 -0.31 -27.18 -39.29
C GLY A 9 -0.36 -25.69 -38.99
N CYS A 10 -1.48 -25.25 -38.41
CA CYS A 10 -1.52 -24.04 -37.60
C CYS A 10 -1.49 -24.48 -36.15
N ALA A 11 -0.28 -24.54 -35.59
CA ALA A 11 -0.11 -24.45 -34.14
C ALA A 11 -0.67 -23.09 -33.72
N ALA A 12 -1.92 -23.07 -33.27
CA ALA A 12 -2.47 -21.95 -32.55
C ALA A 12 -1.69 -21.87 -31.23
N GLY A 13 -0.62 -21.09 -31.25
CA GLY A 13 0.06 -20.64 -30.05
C GLY A 13 -0.99 -19.92 -29.21
N LEU A 14 -1.46 -20.60 -28.17
CA LEU A 14 -2.03 -19.94 -27.00
C LEU A 14 -0.92 -19.01 -26.51
N LEU A 15 -0.95 -17.76 -26.95
CA LEU A 15 -0.35 -16.66 -26.22
C LEU A 15 -1.13 -16.60 -24.92
N ALA A 16 -0.70 -17.42 -23.95
CA ALA A 16 -0.93 -17.14 -22.55
C ALA A 16 -0.24 -15.79 -22.32
N ALA A 17 -0.99 -14.72 -22.52
CA ALA A 17 -0.69 -13.47 -21.85
C ALA A 17 -0.49 -13.84 -20.38
N PRO A 18 0.61 -13.42 -19.74
CA PRO A 18 0.65 -13.52 -18.30
C PRO A 18 -0.52 -12.65 -17.83
N ALA A 19 -1.57 -13.30 -17.32
CA ALA A 19 -2.50 -12.67 -16.43
C ALA A 19 -1.66 -12.25 -15.22
N ILE A 20 -1.10 -11.04 -15.29
CA ILE A 20 -0.54 -10.37 -14.14
C ILE A 20 -1.75 -9.89 -13.34
N ALA A 21 -2.43 -10.86 -12.72
CA ALA A 21 -3.00 -10.64 -11.41
C ALA A 21 -1.80 -10.37 -10.52
N GLN A 22 -1.42 -9.09 -10.42
CA GLN A 22 -0.40 -8.68 -9.48
C GLN A 22 -1.05 -8.80 -8.11
N ASP A 23 -0.84 -9.96 -7.50
CA ASP A 23 -1.15 -10.25 -6.11
C ASP A 23 -0.62 -9.09 -5.26
N HIS A 24 -1.51 -8.17 -4.90
CA HIS A 24 -1.17 -6.99 -4.12
C HIS A 24 -0.50 -7.37 -2.78
N GLU A 25 -0.71 -8.61 -2.33
CA GLU A 25 -0.22 -9.22 -1.09
C GLU A 25 1.23 -9.73 -1.13
N HIS A 26 1.88 -9.83 -2.31
CA HIS A 26 3.24 -10.41 -2.40
C HIS A 26 4.33 -9.43 -2.87
N THR A 27 4.05 -8.13 -2.88
CA THR A 27 5.09 -7.12 -3.10
C THR A 27 5.65 -6.65 -1.76
N LYS A 28 6.93 -6.27 -1.71
CA LYS A 28 7.53 -5.67 -0.50
C LYS A 28 6.71 -4.50 0.04
N LEU A 29 6.19 -3.64 -0.86
CA LEU A 29 5.31 -2.55 -0.48
C LEU A 29 3.98 -3.05 0.09
N GLY A 30 3.36 -4.04 -0.56
CA GLY A 30 2.12 -4.69 -0.11
C GLY A 30 2.25 -5.27 1.29
N GLU A 31 3.29 -6.07 1.54
CA GLU A 31 3.59 -6.66 2.85
C GLU A 31 3.71 -5.59 3.95
N GLN A 32 4.40 -4.47 3.66
CA GLN A 32 4.50 -3.37 4.64
C GLN A 32 3.17 -2.63 4.83
N MET A 33 2.37 -2.47 3.78
CA MET A 33 1.05 -1.83 3.88
C MET A 33 0.07 -2.70 4.66
N GLU A 34 0.11 -4.02 4.48
CA GLU A 34 -0.66 -4.99 5.28
C GLU A 34 -0.24 -4.95 6.74
N SER A 35 1.06 -5.01 7.02
CA SER A 35 1.60 -4.91 8.39
C SER A 35 1.18 -3.60 9.08
N MET A 36 1.21 -2.47 8.36
CA MET A 36 0.72 -1.19 8.85
C MET A 36 -0.80 -1.23 9.13
N ASP A 37 -1.59 -1.84 8.23
CA ASP A 37 -3.04 -1.94 8.38
C ASP A 37 -3.46 -2.83 9.54
N ASP A 38 -2.76 -3.92 9.78
CA ASP A 38 -3.03 -4.82 10.90
C ASP A 38 -2.70 -4.19 12.25
N ALA A 39 -1.57 -3.50 12.33
CA ALA A 39 -1.23 -2.69 13.50
C ALA A 39 -2.28 -1.59 13.74
N PHE A 40 -2.71 -0.89 12.68
CA PHE A 40 -3.80 0.09 12.73
C PHE A 40 -5.13 -0.52 13.21
N LYS A 41 -5.51 -1.69 12.72
CA LYS A 41 -6.71 -2.41 13.18
C LYS A 41 -6.62 -2.75 14.67
N GLY A 42 -5.41 -3.05 15.15
CA GLY A 42 -5.10 -3.28 16.55
C GLY A 42 -5.34 -2.04 17.39
N PHE A 43 -4.58 -0.98 17.16
CA PHE A 43 -4.60 0.18 18.06
C PHE A 43 -5.88 1.00 17.97
N ARG A 44 -6.60 1.01 16.84
CA ARG A 44 -7.81 1.85 16.68
C ARG A 44 -8.96 1.50 17.62
N ARG A 45 -8.90 0.34 18.29
CA ARG A 45 -9.88 -0.14 19.28
C ARG A 45 -9.24 -0.41 20.64
N GLU A 46 -7.96 -0.11 20.79
CA GLU A 46 -7.21 -0.42 21.99
C GLU A 46 -7.48 0.62 23.08
N THR A 47 -7.52 0.15 24.32
CA THR A 47 -7.70 1.00 25.52
C THR A 47 -6.54 0.87 26.49
N ASP A 48 -5.72 -0.17 26.35
CA ASP A 48 -4.45 -0.28 27.05
C ASP A 48 -3.40 0.65 26.43
N ALA A 49 -2.91 1.60 27.24
CA ALA A 49 -1.95 2.61 26.80
C ALA A 49 -0.63 2.01 26.28
N ALA A 50 -0.06 1.04 26.97
CA ALA A 50 1.23 0.46 26.60
C ALA A 50 1.11 -0.37 25.32
N LYS A 51 0.03 -1.14 25.20
CA LYS A 51 -0.25 -1.96 24.02
C LYS A 51 -0.58 -1.12 22.80
N GLY A 52 -1.40 -0.08 22.96
CA GLY A 52 -1.74 0.84 21.87
C GLY A 52 -0.51 1.60 21.36
N ALA A 53 0.35 2.06 22.27
CA ALA A 53 1.62 2.69 21.91
C ALA A 53 2.56 1.73 21.16
N ALA A 54 2.66 0.47 21.60
CA ALA A 54 3.47 -0.54 20.91
C ALA A 54 2.96 -0.83 19.50
N GLN A 55 1.65 -1.00 19.32
CA GLN A 55 1.03 -1.19 18.01
C GLN A 55 1.20 0.03 17.10
N ALA A 56 1.09 1.24 17.64
CA ALA A 56 1.39 2.46 16.87
C ALA A 56 2.84 2.47 16.35
N ARG A 57 3.80 2.03 17.18
CA ARG A 57 5.21 1.91 16.79
C ARG A 57 5.47 0.81 15.76
N GLU A 58 4.73 -0.30 15.81
CA GLU A 58 4.75 -1.33 14.77
C GLU A 58 4.31 -0.74 13.42
N ALA A 59 3.19 0.00 13.41
CA ALA A 59 2.71 0.70 12.23
C ALA A 59 3.74 1.70 11.70
N GLN A 60 4.38 2.50 12.57
CA GLN A 60 5.45 3.44 12.18
C GLN A 60 6.59 2.73 11.46
N THR A 61 7.03 1.58 11.98
CA THR A 61 8.11 0.78 11.40
C THR A 61 7.74 0.29 10.00
N ALA A 62 6.52 -0.21 9.83
CA ALA A 62 6.00 -0.64 8.54
C ALA A 62 5.90 0.55 7.56
N THR A 63 5.41 1.71 7.99
CA THR A 63 5.34 2.94 7.18
C THR A 63 6.72 3.40 6.70
N LEU A 64 7.74 3.36 7.56
CA LEU A 64 9.11 3.73 7.16
C LEU A 64 9.67 2.80 6.10
N LYS A 65 9.47 1.48 6.26
CA LYS A 65 9.88 0.49 5.26
C LYS A 65 9.13 0.68 3.94
N ALA A 66 7.82 0.92 4.00
CA ALA A 66 7.02 1.22 2.82
C ALA A 66 7.46 2.51 2.10
N THR A 67 7.88 3.54 2.84
CA THR A 67 8.38 4.81 2.28
C THR A 67 9.62 4.63 1.38
N ALA A 68 10.42 3.59 1.65
CA ALA A 68 11.60 3.26 0.85
C ALA A 68 11.24 2.58 -0.49
N GLU A 69 10.01 2.10 -0.64
CA GLU A 69 9.51 1.50 -1.87
C GLU A 69 8.91 2.54 -2.81
N ILE A 70 8.68 2.15 -4.07
CA ILE A 70 7.97 2.98 -5.06
C ILE A 70 6.72 2.22 -5.51
N PRO A 71 5.52 2.84 -5.45
CA PRO A 71 4.28 2.26 -5.97
C PRO A 71 4.39 1.82 -7.43
N ALA A 72 3.71 0.74 -7.80
CA ALA A 72 3.70 0.22 -9.18
C ALA A 72 3.26 1.29 -10.20
N LEU A 73 2.22 2.07 -9.86
CA LEU A 73 1.75 3.19 -10.68
C LEU A 73 2.87 4.18 -11.03
N ILE A 74 3.74 4.50 -10.07
CA ILE A 74 4.86 5.41 -10.27
C ILE A 74 6.02 4.71 -11.00
N LYS A 75 6.30 3.44 -10.70
CA LYS A 75 7.35 2.64 -11.36
C LYS A 75 7.14 2.59 -12.87
N GLU A 76 5.90 2.46 -13.31
CA GLU A 76 5.49 2.38 -14.71
C GLU A 76 5.47 3.72 -15.45
N MET A 77 5.56 4.86 -14.75
CA MET A 77 5.65 6.16 -15.40
C MET A 77 6.95 6.27 -16.23
N PRO A 78 6.92 6.97 -17.37
CA PRO A 78 8.12 7.32 -18.12
C PRO A 78 9.11 8.09 -17.25
N GLU A 79 10.41 7.91 -17.51
CA GLU A 79 11.44 8.70 -16.85
C GLU A 79 11.28 10.19 -17.16
N GLY A 80 11.42 11.03 -16.14
CA GLY A 80 11.31 12.48 -16.29
C GLY A 80 10.79 13.21 -15.05
N PRO A 81 10.58 14.53 -15.17
CA PRO A 81 10.17 15.39 -14.06
C PRO A 81 8.88 14.94 -13.36
N ASP A 82 7.94 14.37 -14.10
CA ASP A 82 6.64 13.98 -13.54
C ASP A 82 6.75 12.73 -12.66
N LYS A 83 7.54 11.72 -13.06
CA LYS A 83 7.87 10.56 -12.20
C LYS A 83 8.60 10.99 -10.93
N ALA A 84 9.52 11.94 -11.04
CA ALA A 84 10.24 12.49 -9.89
C ALA A 84 9.29 13.23 -8.93
N LYS A 85 8.38 14.06 -9.45
CA LYS A 85 7.36 14.76 -8.65
C LYS A 85 6.40 13.76 -7.97
N ALA A 86 5.91 12.76 -8.69
CA ALA A 86 5.04 11.73 -8.14
C ALA A 86 5.73 10.94 -7.02
N SER A 87 6.99 10.56 -7.22
CA SER A 87 7.81 9.88 -6.21
C SER A 87 8.03 10.75 -4.96
N ALA A 88 8.31 12.03 -5.14
CA ALA A 88 8.47 12.97 -4.03
C ALA A 88 7.15 13.17 -3.27
N GLU A 89 6.04 13.25 -3.99
CA GLU A 89 4.73 13.38 -3.37
C GLU A 89 4.33 12.13 -2.59
N TYR A 90 4.60 10.93 -3.13
CA TYR A 90 4.41 9.67 -2.40
C TYR A 90 5.15 9.68 -1.07
N ARG A 91 6.47 9.97 -1.08
CA ARG A 91 7.27 10.06 0.14
C ARG A 91 6.73 11.11 1.12
N LYS A 92 6.27 12.26 0.62
CA LYS A 92 5.64 13.30 1.46
C LYS A 92 4.38 12.76 2.15
N GLN A 93 3.52 12.03 1.44
CA GLN A 93 2.32 11.46 2.04
C GLN A 93 2.64 10.39 3.07
N MET A 94 3.60 9.50 2.78
CA MET A 94 4.07 8.51 3.75
C MET A 94 4.67 9.16 5.00
N GLY A 95 5.43 10.24 4.84
CA GLY A 95 5.95 11.01 5.96
C GLY A 95 4.85 11.62 6.84
N LYS A 96 3.74 12.08 6.25
CA LYS A 96 2.58 12.56 7.03
C LYS A 96 1.92 11.43 7.82
N VAL A 97 1.75 10.26 7.19
CA VAL A 97 1.22 9.07 7.89
C VAL A 97 2.11 8.70 9.07
N PHE A 98 3.43 8.68 8.86
CA PHE A 98 4.40 8.40 9.93
C PHE A 98 4.24 9.38 11.10
N VAL A 99 4.16 10.69 10.84
CA VAL A 99 3.97 11.69 11.90
C VAL A 99 2.67 11.45 12.66
N THR A 100 1.55 11.20 11.98
CA THR A 100 0.28 10.92 12.65
C THR A 100 0.35 9.63 13.49
N LEU A 101 1.10 8.62 13.07
CA LEU A 101 1.33 7.42 13.89
C LEU A 101 2.21 7.67 15.12
N CYS A 102 3.15 8.62 15.05
CA CYS A 102 3.88 9.10 16.24
C CYS A 102 2.94 9.83 17.21
N GLU A 103 2.05 10.68 16.69
CA GLU A 103 1.03 11.36 17.50
C GLU A 103 0.08 10.36 18.19
N VAL A 104 -0.25 9.23 17.53
CA VAL A 104 -1.02 8.14 18.15
C VAL A 104 -0.26 7.52 19.31
N GLU A 105 1.03 7.21 19.13
CA GLU A 105 1.87 6.67 20.21
C GLU A 105 1.93 7.64 21.40
N GLU A 106 2.17 8.92 21.15
CA GLU A 106 2.19 9.96 22.17
C GLU A 106 0.86 10.07 22.91
N ALA A 107 -0.27 10.01 22.19
CA ALA A 107 -1.59 10.07 22.78
C ALA A 107 -1.89 8.87 23.69
N PHE A 108 -1.50 7.66 23.28
CA PHE A 108 -1.58 6.47 24.14
C PHE A 108 -0.72 6.61 25.40
N LEU A 109 0.54 7.01 25.25
CA LEU A 109 1.46 7.19 26.38
C LEU A 109 1.00 8.28 27.36
N ALA A 110 0.28 9.29 26.85
CA ALA A 110 -0.33 10.35 27.66
C ALA A 110 -1.71 9.99 28.23
N GLY A 111 -2.26 8.80 27.94
CA GLY A 111 -3.59 8.37 28.37
C GLY A 111 -4.74 9.13 27.70
N LYS A 112 -4.49 9.83 26.58
CA LYS A 112 -5.46 10.66 25.86
C LYS A 112 -6.21 9.84 24.79
N ILE A 113 -7.00 8.87 25.24
CA ILE A 113 -7.69 7.93 24.34
C ILE A 113 -8.69 8.63 23.39
N GLU A 114 -9.31 9.73 23.83
CA GLU A 114 -10.18 10.54 22.95
C GLU A 114 -9.42 11.18 21.78
N ASP A 115 -8.15 11.56 21.98
CA ASP A 115 -7.31 12.12 20.93
C ASP A 115 -6.86 11.03 19.95
N VAL A 116 -6.62 9.81 20.43
CA VAL A 116 -6.38 8.63 19.56
C VAL A 116 -7.54 8.45 18.58
N ALA A 117 -8.80 8.58 19.02
CA ALA A 117 -9.96 8.43 18.14
C ALA A 117 -9.96 9.46 16.98
N LYS A 118 -9.58 10.71 17.25
CA LYS A 118 -9.45 11.77 16.22
C LYS A 118 -8.31 11.47 15.25
N LEU A 119 -7.19 11.00 15.77
CA LEU A 119 -6.03 10.61 14.96
C LEU A 119 -6.33 9.39 14.08
N VAL A 120 -7.14 8.44 14.57
CA VAL A 120 -7.63 7.30 13.78
C VAL A 120 -8.45 7.76 12.58
N GLU A 121 -9.35 8.73 12.73
CA GLU A 121 -10.10 9.27 11.58
C GLU A 121 -9.16 9.98 10.59
N THR A 122 -8.18 10.75 11.10
CA THR A 122 -7.14 11.37 10.27
C THR A 122 -6.36 10.32 9.45
N LEU A 123 -5.97 9.21 10.07
CA LEU A 123 -5.28 8.11 9.40
C LEU A 123 -6.15 7.44 8.33
N LYS A 124 -7.45 7.27 8.56
CA LYS A 124 -8.37 6.74 7.54
C LYS A 124 -8.46 7.65 6.33
N GLU A 125 -8.54 8.96 6.54
CA GLU A 125 -8.55 9.95 5.46
C GLU A 125 -7.24 9.93 4.67
N GLN A 126 -6.10 9.88 5.37
CA GLN A 126 -4.79 9.76 4.74
C GLN A 126 -4.66 8.46 3.94
N LYS A 127 -5.10 7.32 4.47
CA LYS A 127 -5.11 6.03 3.78
C LYS A 127 -5.96 6.10 2.50
N LYS A 128 -7.16 6.65 2.59
CA LYS A 128 -8.07 6.84 1.44
C LYS A 128 -7.43 7.71 0.36
N ALA A 129 -6.89 8.87 0.74
CA ALA A 129 -6.24 9.79 -0.19
C ALA A 129 -5.01 9.16 -0.86
N GLY A 130 -4.21 8.39 -0.12
CA GLY A 130 -3.06 7.67 -0.65
C GLY A 130 -3.47 6.57 -1.63
N HIS A 131 -4.48 5.76 -1.27
CA HIS A 131 -4.98 4.68 -2.13
C HIS A 131 -5.54 5.23 -3.45
N GLN A 132 -6.38 6.27 -3.41
CA GLN A 132 -6.92 6.92 -4.61
C GLN A 132 -5.84 7.45 -5.55
N LYS A 133 -4.67 7.83 -5.01
CA LYS A 133 -3.62 8.47 -5.79
C LYS A 133 -2.54 7.51 -6.29
N PHE A 134 -2.27 6.43 -5.57
CA PHE A 134 -1.10 5.60 -5.80
C PHE A 134 -1.39 4.12 -6.03
N ILE A 135 -2.65 3.70 -5.90
CA ILE A 135 -3.11 2.37 -6.30
C ILE A 135 -3.85 2.52 -7.62
N LYS A 136 -3.63 1.60 -8.55
CA LYS A 136 -4.44 1.52 -9.77
C LYS A 136 -5.85 1.10 -9.38
N GLU A 137 -6.87 1.86 -9.77
CA GLU A 137 -8.24 1.34 -9.72
C GLU A 137 -8.30 0.13 -10.67
N GLU A 138 -8.68 -1.03 -10.16
CA GLU A 138 -9.02 -2.17 -11.00
C GLU A 138 -10.31 -1.81 -11.76
N GLU A 139 -10.25 -1.73 -13.09
CA GLU A 139 -11.44 -1.76 -13.96
C GLU A 139 -11.97 -3.19 -14.09
#